data_AF-A0A318D2V1-F1
#
_entry.id   AF-A0A318D2V1-F1
#
_cell.length_a   1.000
_cell.length_b   1.000
_cell.length_c   1.000
_cell.angle_alpha   90.00
_cell.angle_beta   90.00
_cell.angle_gamma   90.00
#
_symmetry.space_group_name_H-M   'P 1'
#
loop_
_entity.id
_entity.type
_entity.pdbx_description
1 polymer ?
#
loop_
_entity_poly.entity_id
_entity_poly.type
_entity_poly.pdbx_seq_one_letter_code
_entity_poly.pdbx_strand_id
1 'polypeptide(L)'
;MPTGVKNVLIINLLIMLVSGWALFNMYTETGAEVLIAFATWSLFGTLAFAQVVLLSRMRKAWGMLRALIYVVALLQALTTMVLTKDFFSLWGALIFFGSLFVVIYLIGLRGYLNSDGFKQWLLKLQ
;
A
#
# COMPACT_ATOMS: atom_id res chain seq x y z
N MET A 1 -15.18 1.22 -16.06
CA MET A 1 -14.56 1.06 -14.73
C MET A 1 -15.07 2.18 -13.83
N PRO A 2 -15.63 1.88 -12.64
CA PRO A 2 -16.17 2.88 -11.72
C PRO A 2 -15.11 3.90 -11.33
N THR A 3 -15.52 5.15 -11.07
CA THR A 3 -14.63 6.24 -10.64
C THR A 3 -13.84 5.85 -9.38
N GLY A 4 -14.48 5.16 -8.43
CA GLY A 4 -13.82 4.66 -7.22
C GLY A 4 -12.67 3.70 -7.53
N VAL A 5 -12.83 2.80 -8.51
CA VAL A 5 -11.74 1.87 -8.88
C VAL A 5 -10.62 2.61 -9.59
N LYS A 6 -10.94 3.55 -10.49
CA LYS A 6 -9.92 4.39 -11.15
C LYS A 6 -9.08 5.16 -10.13
N ASN A 7 -9.73 5.75 -9.12
CA ASN A 7 -9.03 6.48 -8.06
C ASN A 7 -8.10 5.56 -7.27
N VAL A 8 -8.55 4.35 -6.92
CA VAL A 8 -7.69 3.36 -6.25
C VAL A 8 -6.48 2.99 -7.11
N LEU A 9 -6.64 2.78 -8.41
CA LEU A 9 -5.51 2.49 -9.30
C LEU A 9 -4.49 3.64 -9.31
N ILE A 10 -4.98 4.89 -9.38
CA ILE A 10 -4.12 6.08 -9.40
C ILE A 10 -3.37 6.23 -8.07
N ILE A 11 -4.07 6.12 -6.93
CA ILE A 11 -3.45 6.25 -5.61
C ILE A 11 -2.43 5.12 -5.39
N ASN A 12 -2.76 3.87 -5.74
CA ASN A 12 -1.81 2.76 -5.70
C ASN A 12 -0.56 3.06 -6.53
N LEU A 13 -0.72 3.60 -7.75
CA LEU A 13 0.41 3.94 -8.62
C LEU A 13 1.29 5.02 -7.98
N LEU A 14 0.70 6.08 -7.41
CA LEU A 14 1.46 7.14 -6.74
C LEU A 14 2.26 6.58 -5.55
N ILE A 15 1.63 5.76 -4.70
CA ILE A 15 2.32 5.14 -3.56
C ILE A 15 3.43 4.21 -4.06
N MET A 16 3.20 3.46 -5.14
CA MET A 16 4.23 2.62 -5.76
C MET A 16 5.41 3.42 -6.29
N LEU A 17 5.20 4.57 -6.93
CA LEU A 17 6.30 5.41 -7.42
C LEU A 17 7.15 5.94 -6.26
N VAL A 18 6.51 6.42 -5.18
CA VAL A 18 7.20 6.91 -3.99
C VAL A 18 7.94 5.78 -3.28
N SER A 19 7.31 4.62 -3.10
CA SER A 19 7.96 3.46 -2.47
C SER A 19 9.07 2.87 -3.34
N GLY A 20 8.91 2.85 -4.66
CA GLY A 20 9.96 2.44 -5.60
C GLY A 20 11.19 3.36 -5.53
N TRP A 21 10.97 4.67 -5.41
CA TRP A 21 12.05 5.63 -5.18
C TRP A 21 12.75 5.40 -3.82
N ALA A 22 11.97 5.17 -2.75
CA ALA A 22 12.52 4.85 -1.44
C ALA A 22 13.37 3.57 -1.47
N LEU A 23 12.90 2.52 -2.17
CA LEU A 23 13.64 1.28 -2.37
C LEU A 23 14.95 1.48 -3.13
N PHE A 24 14.95 2.32 -4.16
CA PHE A 24 16.15 2.66 -4.91
C PHE A 24 17.19 3.33 -4.00
N ASN A 25 16.78 4.32 -3.21
CA ASN A 25 17.68 5.01 -2.27
C ASN A 25 18.21 4.06 -1.18
N MET A 26 17.36 3.19 -0.63
CA MET A 26 17.78 2.17 0.35
C MET A 26 18.78 1.16 -0.21
N TYR A 27 18.74 0.88 -1.52
CA TYR A 27 19.71 0.01 -2.17
C TYR A 27 21.05 0.70 -2.38
N THR A 28 21.06 2.02 -2.57
CA THR A 28 22.28 2.83 -2.76
C THR A 28 22.94 3.26 -1.45
N GLU A 29 22.19 3.31 -0.34
CA GLU A 29 22.71 3.70 0.99
C GLU A 29 22.79 2.47 1.92
N THR A 30 24.00 2.12 2.36
CA THR A 30 24.34 0.91 3.16
C THR A 30 23.84 0.91 4.61
N GLY A 31 22.78 1.68 4.93
CA GLY A 31 22.30 1.89 6.30
C GLY A 31 20.80 1.61 6.53
N ALA A 32 20.06 1.13 5.53
CA ALA A 32 18.61 0.94 5.68
C ALA A 32 18.29 -0.14 6.72
N GLU A 33 17.46 0.20 7.71
CA GLU A 33 16.96 -0.76 8.69
C GLU A 33 16.17 -1.86 7.98
N VAL A 34 16.55 -3.11 8.22
CA VAL A 34 15.98 -4.30 7.55
C VAL A 34 14.46 -4.33 7.60
N LEU A 35 13.86 -3.87 8.70
CA LEU A 35 12.41 -3.78 8.87
C LEU A 35 11.76 -2.77 7.91
N ILE A 36 12.35 -1.59 7.75
CA ILE A 36 11.84 -0.53 6.86
C ILE A 36 11.96 -0.99 5.40
N ALA A 37 13.09 -1.60 5.03
CA ALA A 37 13.29 -2.15 3.70
C ALA A 37 12.27 -3.26 3.39
N PHE A 38 12.09 -4.22 4.31
CA PHE A 38 11.13 -5.31 4.15
C PHE A 38 9.68 -4.81 4.03
N ALA A 39 9.29 -3.83 4.85
CA ALA A 39 7.97 -3.21 4.79
C ALA A 39 7.73 -2.49 3.45
N THR A 40 8.73 -1.74 2.97
CA THR A 40 8.62 -0.99 1.72
C THR A 40 8.52 -1.92 0.51
N TRP A 41 9.29 -3.01 0.48
CA TRP A 41 9.17 -4.05 -0.55
C TRP A 41 7.81 -4.75 -0.51
N SER A 42 7.35 -5.12 0.68
CA SER A 42 6.04 -5.77 0.87
C SER A 42 4.88 -4.87 0.44
N LEU A 43 4.97 -3.57 0.72
CA LEU A 43 4.04 -2.54 0.27
C LEU A 43 4.02 -2.47 -1.26
N PHE A 44 5.18 -2.28 -1.88
CA PHE A 44 5.29 -2.18 -3.33
C PHE A 44 4.71 -3.41 -4.02
N GLY A 45 5.12 -4.61 -3.59
CA GLY A 45 4.65 -5.87 -4.17
C GLY A 45 3.15 -6.09 -4.00
N THR A 46 2.60 -5.75 -2.82
CA THR A 46 1.16 -5.88 -2.56
C THR A 46 0.34 -4.90 -3.40
N LEU A 47 0.81 -3.66 -3.57
CA LEU A 47 0.14 -2.70 -4.43
C LEU A 47 0.25 -3.08 -5.91
N ALA A 48 1.39 -3.57 -6.37
CA ALA A 48 1.55 -4.11 -7.72
C ALA A 48 0.57 -5.26 -7.98
N PHE A 49 0.47 -6.20 -7.03
CA PHE A 49 -0.51 -7.28 -7.09
C PHE A 49 -1.95 -6.75 -7.09
N ALA A 50 -2.25 -5.71 -6.29
CA ALA A 50 -3.55 -5.05 -6.29
C ALA A 50 -3.90 -4.48 -7.67
N GLN A 51 -2.95 -3.83 -8.35
CA GLN A 51 -3.14 -3.30 -9.71
C GLN A 51 -3.52 -4.42 -10.68
N VAL A 52 -2.77 -5.53 -10.67
CA VAL A 52 -3.03 -6.68 -11.54
C VAL A 52 -4.41 -7.27 -11.25
N VAL A 53 -4.75 -7.50 -9.98
CA VAL A 53 -6.04 -8.08 -9.58
C VAL A 53 -7.20 -7.17 -9.99
N LEU A 54 -7.06 -5.84 -9.87
CA LEU A 54 -8.11 -4.88 -10.21
C LEU A 54 -8.27 -4.70 -11.74
N LEU A 55 -7.18 -4.61 -12.48
CA LEU A 55 -7.20 -4.45 -13.94
C LEU A 55 -7.70 -5.72 -14.62
N SER A 56 -7.18 -6.89 -14.22
CA SER A 56 -7.56 -8.20 -14.76
C SER A 56 -8.80 -8.78 -14.09
N ARG A 57 -9.36 -8.10 -13.08
CA ARG A 57 -10.57 -8.47 -12.33
C ARG A 57 -10.55 -9.91 -11.82
N MET A 58 -9.41 -10.32 -11.26
CA MET A 58 -9.16 -11.70 -10.82
C MET A 58 -9.90 -12.05 -9.52
N ARG A 59 -11.11 -12.60 -9.62
CA ARG A 59 -11.93 -12.99 -8.46
C ARG A 59 -11.25 -13.97 -7.51
N LYS A 60 -10.53 -14.97 -8.05
CA LYS A 60 -9.85 -16.01 -7.25
C LYS A 60 -8.77 -15.43 -6.32
N ALA A 61 -8.12 -14.35 -6.75
CA ALA A 61 -7.05 -13.68 -6.00
C ALA A 61 -7.57 -12.64 -4.99
N TRP A 62 -8.87 -12.33 -4.99
CA TRP A 62 -9.44 -11.25 -4.18
C TRP A 62 -9.31 -11.48 -2.67
N GLY A 63 -9.58 -12.70 -2.19
CA GLY A 63 -9.43 -13.04 -0.79
C GLY A 63 -7.98 -12.89 -0.31
N MET A 64 -7.03 -13.34 -1.13
CA MET A 64 -5.60 -13.21 -0.88
C MET A 64 -5.17 -11.73 -0.88
N LEU A 65 -5.62 -10.93 -1.84
CA LEU A 65 -5.31 -9.50 -1.90
C LEU A 65 -5.73 -8.77 -0.62
N ARG A 66 -6.93 -9.06 -0.11
CA ARG A 66 -7.42 -8.44 1.14
C ARG A 66 -6.60 -8.84 2.36
N ALA A 67 -6.16 -10.09 2.42
CA ALA A 67 -5.28 -10.56 3.49
C ALA A 67 -3.92 -9.85 3.42
N LEU A 68 -3.31 -9.77 2.22
CA LEU A 68 -2.04 -9.07 2.01
C LEU A 68 -2.12 -7.60 2.38
N ILE A 69 -3.16 -6.88 1.95
CA ILE A 69 -3.34 -5.46 2.30
C ILE A 69 -3.41 -5.29 3.83
N TYR A 70 -4.05 -6.20 4.54
CA TYR A 70 -4.12 -6.14 6.00
C TYR A 70 -2.75 -6.37 6.66
N VAL A 71 -2.02 -7.41 6.22
CA VAL A 71 -0.67 -7.72 6.72
C VAL A 71 0.27 -6.54 6.47
N VAL A 72 0.25 -5.97 5.27
CA VAL A 72 1.08 -4.80 4.93
C VAL A 72 0.67 -3.56 5.72
N ALA A 73 -0.63 -3.33 5.96
CA ALA A 73 -1.06 -2.21 6.79
C ALA A 73 -0.50 -2.32 8.22
N LEU A 74 -0.50 -3.52 8.80
CA LEU A 74 0.12 -3.76 10.11
C LEU A 74 1.63 -3.57 10.08
N LEU A 75 2.29 -4.08 9.03
CA LEU A 75 3.73 -3.93 8.86
C LEU A 75 4.13 -2.45 8.71
N GLN A 76 3.34 -1.67 7.97
CA GLN A 76 3.55 -0.23 7.82
C GLN A 76 3.23 0.53 9.11
N ALA A 77 2.28 0.07 9.92
CA ALA A 77 2.05 0.65 11.24
C ALA A 77 3.24 0.42 12.18
N LEU A 78 3.84 -0.78 12.14
CA LEU A 78 5.06 -1.09 12.89
C LEU A 78 6.23 -0.22 12.44
N THR A 79 6.46 -0.02 11.14
CA THR A 79 7.52 0.89 10.69
C THR A 79 7.26 2.34 11.09
N THR A 80 6.00 2.77 11.11
CA THR A 80 5.63 4.10 11.61
C THR A 80 6.05 4.29 13.07
N MET A 81 5.94 3.25 13.91
CA MET A 81 6.43 3.29 15.30
C MET A 81 7.95 3.38 15.39
N VAL A 82 8.68 2.80 14.45
CA VAL A 82 10.15 2.91 14.42
C VAL A 82 10.59 4.31 13.98
N LEU A 83 9.90 4.89 12.99
CA LEU A 83 10.15 6.24 12.48
C LEU A 83 9.94 7.35 13.52
N THR A 84 9.22 7.06 14.62
CA THR A 84 9.02 8.04 15.71
C THR A 84 10.33 8.55 16.32
N LYS A 85 11.43 7.78 16.22
CA LYS A 85 12.75 8.20 16.69
C LYS A 85 13.28 9.45 15.96
N ASP A 86 12.90 9.62 14.70
CA ASP A 86 13.37 10.71 13.82
C ASP A 86 12.35 11.86 13.74
N PHE A 87 11.25 11.79 14.51
CA PHE A 87 10.09 12.67 14.42
C PHE A 87 10.40 14.16 14.66
N PHE A 88 11.40 14.46 15.49
CA PHE A 88 11.78 15.86 15.78
C PHE A 88 12.50 16.56 14.61
N SER A 89 12.90 15.82 13.57
CA SER A 89 13.42 16.40 12.33
C SER A 89 12.28 16.69 11.35
N LEU A 90 12.39 17.79 10.56
CA LEU A 90 11.39 18.13 9.54
C LEU A 90 11.16 16.97 8.56
N TRP A 91 12.27 16.36 8.09
CA TRP A 91 12.22 15.24 7.16
C TRP A 91 11.64 13.98 7.79
N GLY A 92 12.02 13.66 9.04
CA GLY A 92 11.45 12.53 9.77
C GLY A 92 9.96 12.68 10.05
N ALA A 93 9.48 13.89 10.38
CA ALA A 93 8.06 14.18 10.54
C ALA A 93 7.28 13.95 9.22
N LEU A 94 7.81 14.40 8.08
CA LEU A 94 7.19 14.17 6.77
C LEU A 94 7.09 12.68 6.42
N ILE A 95 8.17 11.92 6.67
CA ILE A 95 8.20 10.47 6.44
C ILE A 95 7.20 9.77 7.36
N PHE A 96 7.13 10.17 8.63
CA PHE A 96 6.18 9.65 9.61
C PHE A 96 4.72 9.86 9.18
N PHE A 97 4.33 11.10 8.85
CA PHE A 97 2.97 11.39 8.38
C PHE A 97 2.66 10.74 7.04
N GLY A 98 3.63 10.66 6.13
CA GLY A 98 3.51 9.91 4.89
C GLY A 98 3.22 8.42 5.14
N SER A 99 3.96 7.81 6.08
CA SER A 99 3.74 6.42 6.48
C SER A 99 2.36 6.22 7.11
N LEU A 100 1.92 7.14 7.99
CA LEU A 100 0.60 7.12 8.60
C LEU A 100 -0.52 7.21 7.53
N PHE A 101 -0.35 8.09 6.54
CA PHE A 101 -1.28 8.21 5.42
C PHE A 101 -1.40 6.89 4.65
N VAL A 102 -0.28 6.22 4.38
CA VAL A 102 -0.29 4.90 3.72
C VAL A 102 -1.04 3.86 4.56
N VAL A 103 -0.82 3.83 5.88
CA VAL A 103 -1.56 2.92 6.79
C VAL A 103 -3.07 3.14 6.69
N ILE A 104 -3.52 4.40 6.84
CA ILE A 104 -4.93 4.77 6.75
C ILE A 104 -5.50 4.39 5.38
N TYR A 105 -4.75 4.65 4.31
CA TYR A 105 -5.13 4.30 2.96
C TYR A 105 -5.31 2.79 2.79
N LEU A 106 -4.38 1.95 3.27
CA LEU A 106 -4.48 0.49 3.15
C LEU A 106 -5.70 -0.07 3.91
N ILE A 107 -5.98 0.47 5.09
CA ILE A 107 -7.19 0.12 5.86
C ILE A 107 -8.46 0.50 5.08
N GLY A 108 -8.49 1.73 4.55
CA GLY A 108 -9.59 2.22 3.72
C GLY A 108 -9.77 1.40 2.44
N LEU A 109 -8.67 1.03 1.77
CA LEU A 109 -8.65 0.19 0.58
C LEU A 109 -9.25 -1.19 0.88
N ARG A 110 -8.84 -1.82 1.98
CA ARG A 110 -9.44 -3.09 2.43
C ARG A 110 -10.95 -2.97 2.65
N GLY A 111 -11.40 -1.87 3.25
CA GLY A 111 -12.82 -1.56 3.43
C GLY A 111 -13.55 -1.40 2.09
N TYR A 112 -13.00 -0.59 1.19
CA TYR A 112 -13.53 -0.36 -0.15
C TYR A 112 -13.66 -1.66 -0.96
N LEU A 113 -12.63 -2.52 -0.94
CA LEU A 113 -12.65 -3.82 -1.60
C LEU A 113 -13.70 -4.78 -1.03
N ASN A 114 -14.26 -4.50 0.15
CA ASN A 114 -15.34 -5.26 0.77
C ASN A 114 -16.72 -4.61 0.61
N SER A 115 -16.79 -3.39 0.05
CA SER A 115 -18.06 -2.70 -0.18
C SER A 115 -18.92 -3.41 -1.22
N ASP A 116 -20.24 -3.33 -1.06
CA ASP A 116 -21.18 -4.00 -1.96
C ASP A 116 -21.11 -3.45 -3.38
N GLY A 117 -20.89 -2.14 -3.54
CA GLY A 117 -20.69 -1.52 -4.84
C GLY A 117 -19.46 -2.06 -5.58
N PHE A 118 -18.35 -2.27 -4.87
CA PHE A 118 -17.15 -2.88 -5.46
C PHE A 118 -17.38 -4.35 -5.83
N LYS A 119 -17.99 -5.13 -4.92
CA LYS A 119 -18.30 -6.55 -5.17
C LYS A 119 -19.21 -6.72 -6.37
N GLN A 120 -20.26 -5.91 -6.49
CA GLN A 120 -21.15 -5.93 -7.65
C GLN A 120 -20.41 -5.63 -8.96
N TRP A 121 -19.51 -4.64 -8.95
CA TRP A 121 -18.68 -4.36 -10.12
C TRP A 121 -17.75 -5.53 -10.49
N LEU A 122 -17.13 -6.16 -9.50
CA LEU A 122 -16.26 -7.32 -9.70
C LEU A 122 -17.04 -8.55 -10.22
N LEU A 123 -18.31 -8.69 -9.80
CA LEU A 123 -19.21 -9.78 -10.16
C LEU A 123 -19.96 -9.60 -11.50
N LYS A 124 -20.10 -8.36 -12.00
CA LYS A 124 -20.87 -8.02 -13.22
C LYS A 124 -20.26 -8.43 -14.57
N LEU A 125 -19.06 -9.02 -14.62
CA LEU A 125 -18.47 -9.57 -15.86
C LEU A 125 -18.78 -11.07 -16.01
N GLN A 126 -20.06 -11.42 -16.13
CA GLN A 126 -20.46 -12.69 -16.72
C GLN A 126 -20.97 -12.42 -18.12
#